data_AF-A0AA41SKX7-F1
#
_entry.id   AF-A0AA41SKX7-F1
#
_cell.length_a   1.000
_cell.length_b   1.000
_cell.length_c   1.000
_cell.angle_alpha   90.00
_cell.angle_beta   90.00
_cell.angle_gamma   90.00
#
_symmetry.space_group_name_H-M   'P 1'
#
loop_
_entity.id
_entity.type
_entity.pdbx_description
1 polymer ?
#
loop_
_entity_poly.entity_id
_entity_poly.type
_entity_poly.pdbx_seq_one_letter_code
_entity_poly.pdbx_strand_id
1 'polypeptide(L)' 'MEGGELRGWDELLPDALGLIFKKLSLQDILTVIPRVCKSWGSVVAGPYCWQEINIED' A
#
# COMPACT_ATOMS: atom_id res chain seq x y z
N MET A 1 17.48 7.93 24.81
CA MET A 1 16.80 7.19 23.72
C MET A 1 16.77 8.16 22.55
N GLU A 2 17.64 7.99 21.56
CA GLU A 2 17.47 8.68 20.28
C GLU A 2 16.22 8.09 19.63
N GLY A 3 15.06 8.69 19.92
CA GLY A 3 13.86 8.47 19.14
C GLY A 3 14.10 9.16 17.80
N GLY A 4 14.74 8.46 16.86
CA GLY A 4 14.72 8.88 15.46
C GLY A 4 13.27 9.17 15.10
N GLU A 5 13.01 10.33 14.50
CA GLU A 5 11.66 10.74 14.07
C GLU A 5 10.94 9.52 13.48
N LEU A 6 9.89 9.07 14.17
CA LEU A 6 9.05 7.99 13.68
C LEU A 6 8.33 8.53 12.44
N ARG A 7 8.98 8.43 11.27
CA ARG A 7 8.38 8.83 10.00
C ARG A 7 7.16 7.96 9.75
N GLY A 8 6.05 8.63 9.45
CA GLY A 8 4.79 7.96 9.17
C GLY A 8 4.92 7.07 7.94
N TRP A 9 4.27 5.90 7.95
CA TRP A 9 4.24 5.03 6.78
C TRP A 9 3.55 5.69 5.57
N ASP A 10 2.76 6.73 5.79
CA ASP A 10 2.11 7.52 4.76
C ASP A 10 3.04 8.49 4.03
N GLU A 11 4.26 8.71 4.54
CA GLU A 11 5.32 9.51 3.91
C GLU A 11 6.24 8.69 2.99
N LEU A 12 6.08 7.36 2.95
CA LEU A 12 6.82 6.50 2.04
C LEU A 12 6.47 6.78 0.59
N LEU A 13 7.44 6.54 -0.31
CA LEU A 13 7.21 6.67 -1.74
C LEU A 13 6.09 5.72 -2.21
N PRO A 14 5.21 6.16 -3.13
CA PRO A 14 4.09 5.35 -3.60
C PRO A 14 4.47 3.98 -4.19
N ASP A 15 5.62 3.88 -4.84
CA ASP A 15 6.14 2.64 -5.41
C ASP A 15 6.57 1.65 -4.31
N ALA A 16 7.26 2.13 -3.28
CA ALA A 16 7.63 1.33 -2.11
C ALA A 16 6.40 0.80 -1.37
N LEU A 17 5.39 1.66 -1.15
CA LEU A 17 4.11 1.23 -0.56
C LEU A 17 3.41 0.20 -1.45
N GLY A 18 3.35 0.43 -2.76
CA GLY A 18 2.76 -0.52 -3.72
C GLY A 18 3.44 -1.89 -3.69
N LEU A 19 4.77 -1.93 -3.61
CA LEU A 19 5.54 -3.18 -3.49
C LEU A 19 5.22 -3.94 -2.20
N ILE A 20 5.00 -3.23 -1.09
CA ILE A 20 4.57 -3.84 0.18
C ILE A 20 3.14 -4.37 0.06
N PHE A 21 2.21 -3.58 -0.47
CA PHE A 21 0.81 -3.97 -0.61
C PHE A 21 0.64 -5.20 -1.50
N LYS A 22 1.44 -5.35 -2.56
CA LYS A 22 1.48 -6.56 -3.41
C LYS A 22 1.84 -7.86 -2.67
N LYS A 23 2.33 -7.79 -1.43
CA LYS A 23 2.59 -8.97 -0.57
C LYS A 23 1.36 -9.40 0.24
N LEU A 24 0.29 -8.63 0.20
CA LEU A 24 -0.98 -8.92 0.87
C LEU A 24 -1.95 -9.60 -0.08
N SER A 25 -3.03 -10.12 0.47
CA SER A 25 -4.09 -10.72 -0.34
C SER A 25 -4.79 -9.66 -1.20
N LEU A 26 -5.34 -10.07 -2.34
CA LEU A 26 -6.15 -9.19 -3.19
C LEU A 26 -7.32 -8.58 -2.41
N GLN A 27 -7.92 -9.35 -1.49
CA GLN A 27 -8.98 -8.88 -0.61
C GLN A 27 -8.51 -7.75 0.31
N ASP A 28 -7.32 -7.85 0.91
CA ASP A 28 -6.77 -6.81 1.77
C ASP A 28 -6.48 -5.52 0.99
N ILE A 29 -5.87 -5.66 -0.19
CA ILE A 29 -5.58 -4.53 -1.09
C ILE A 29 -6.88 -3.80 -1.46
N LEU A 30 -7.98 -4.52 -1.70
CA LEU A 30 -9.25 -3.92 -2.11
C LEU A 30 -10.08 -3.36 -0.95
N THR A 31 -10.04 -3.99 0.22
CA THR A 31 -11.01 -3.72 1.30
C THR A 31 -10.42 -3.08 2.54
N VAL A 32 -9.15 -3.35 2.84
CA VAL A 32 -8.48 -2.92 4.08
C VAL A 32 -7.55 -1.74 3.81
N ILE A 33 -6.61 -1.89 2.89
CA ILE A 33 -5.54 -0.92 2.64
C ILE A 33 -6.06 0.49 2.29
N PRO A 34 -7.09 0.66 1.43
CA PRO A 34 -7.59 1.99 1.07
C PRO A 34 -8.26 2.72 2.23
N ARG A 35 -8.57 2.02 3.32
CA ARG A 35 -9.27 2.56 4.49
C ARG A 35 -8.32 3.00 5.62
N VAL A 36 -7.03 2.73 5.51
CA VAL A 36 -6.04 3.08 6.54
C VAL A 36 -5.86 4.60 6.62
N CYS A 37 -5.52 5.23 5.51
CA CYS A 37 -5.43 6.68 5.39
C CYS A 37 -5.59 7.11 3.92
N LYS A 38 -5.71 8.42 3.69
CA LYS A 38 -5.86 8.98 2.32
C LYS A 38 -4.68 8.62 1.41
N SER A 39 -3.45 8.70 1.93
CA SER A 39 -2.22 8.38 1.18
C SER A 39 -2.25 6.94 0.67
N TRP A 40 -2.57 5.98 1.54
CA TRP A 40 -2.65 4.56 1.17
C TRP A 40 -3.77 4.29 0.16
N GLY A 41 -4.93 4.94 0.31
CA GLY A 41 -6.00 4.90 -0.68
C GLY A 41 -5.56 5.41 -2.06
N SER A 42 -4.77 6.48 -2.12
CA SER A 42 -4.21 6.99 -3.38
C SER A 42 -3.20 6.03 -4.00
N VAL A 43 -2.38 5.35 -3.21
CA VAL A 43 -1.44 4.32 -3.71
C VAL A 43 -2.19 3.13 -4.29
N VAL A 44 -3.25 2.65 -3.62
CA VAL A 44 -4.09 1.55 -4.15
C VAL A 44 -4.83 1.97 -5.42
N ALA A 45 -5.27 3.23 -5.54
CA ALA A 45 -5.86 3.71 -6.81
C ALA A 45 -4.82 3.86 -7.94
N GLY A 46 -3.53 3.88 -7.61
CA GLY A 46 -2.42 4.05 -8.54
C GLY A 46 -1.94 2.74 -9.18
N PRO A 47 -1.01 2.82 -10.16
CA PRO A 47 -0.60 1.67 -10.95
C PRO A 47 0.21 0.64 -10.17
N TYR A 48 0.89 1.03 -9.08
CA TYR A 48 1.90 0.19 -8.41
C TYR A 48 1.33 -1.08 -7.77
N CYS A 49 0.03 -1.11 -7.44
CA CYS A 49 -0.62 -2.30 -6.87
C CYS A 49 -1.10 -3.30 -7.93
N TRP A 50 -1.18 -2.89 -9.20
CA TRP A 50 -1.96 -3.59 -10.23
C TRP A 50 -1.17 -4.02 -11.45
N GLN A 51 0.16 -3.87 -11.43
CA GLN A 51 1.03 -4.27 -12.55
C GLN A 51 0.97 -5.78 -12.84
N GLU A 52 0.77 -6.59 -11.79
CA GLU A 52 0.68 -8.06 -11.87
C GLU A 52 -0.40 -8.51 -10.88
N ILE A 53 -1.51 -9.05 -11.39
CA ILE A 53 -2.61 -9.56 -10.59
C ILE A 53 -2.88 -10.99 -11.06
N ASN A 54 -2.95 -11.92 -10.11
CA ASN A 54 -3.47 -13.25 -10.39
C ASN A 54 -4.98 -13.26 -10.09
N ILE A 55 -5.80 -13.47 -11.12
CA ILE A 55 -7.23 -13.69 -10.99
C ILE A 55 -7.44 -15.14 -11.42
N GLU A 56 -7.70 -16.02 -10.46
CA GLU A 56 -8.06 -17.40 -10.74
C GLU A 56 -9.56 -17.45 -11.09
N ASP A 57 -9.92 -18.28 -12.08
CA ASP A 57 -11.29 -18.45 -12.59
C ASP A 57 -12.25 -19.11 -11.59
#